data_AF-A0A948UR24-F1
#
_entry.id   AF-A0A948UR24-F1
#
_cell.length_a   1.000
_cell.length_b   1.000
_cell.length_c   1.000
_cell.angle_alpha   90.00
_cell.angle_beta   90.00
_cell.angle_gamma   90.00
#
_symmetry.space_group_name_H-M   'P 1'
#
loop_
_entity.id
_entity.type
_entity.pdbx_description
1 polymer ?
#
loop_
_entity_poly.entity_id
_entity_poly.type
_entity_poly.pdbx_seq_one_letter_code
_entity_poly.pdbx_strand_id
1 'polypeptide(L)'
;MNTKTETILELLHKHFSDEEKQYSEFESSDIEYFVGCMFYNHFAFSKALDNLKTMDLSYDFLSAFSDEEFKEIEQIVQSILIEDELQKLEFLQKFIEESRKKYTKSELYLLDRLAYHVNAMAQRYEKNAEVVHIDFQNPLLRK
;
A
#
# COMPACT_ATOMS: atom_id res chain seq x y z
N MET A 1 -8.29 1.89 -14.70
CA MET A 1 -7.93 0.98 -13.59
C MET A 1 -8.30 -0.47 -13.96
N ASN A 2 -7.80 -1.49 -13.26
CA ASN A 2 -8.15 -2.91 -13.48
C ASN A 2 -9.50 -3.20 -12.80
N THR A 3 -10.39 -3.99 -13.43
CA THR A 3 -11.72 -4.32 -12.89
C THR A 3 -11.67 -4.86 -11.46
N LYS A 4 -10.64 -5.66 -11.11
CA LYS A 4 -10.46 -6.17 -9.73
C LYS A 4 -10.13 -5.07 -8.73
N THR A 5 -9.33 -4.09 -9.13
CA THR A 5 -8.98 -2.92 -8.30
C THR A 5 -10.22 -2.07 -8.04
N GLU A 6 -11.05 -1.87 -9.07
CA GLU A 6 -12.32 -1.16 -8.93
C GLU A 6 -13.26 -1.89 -7.96
N THR A 7 -13.39 -3.22 -8.07
CA THR A 7 -14.17 -4.02 -7.12
C THR A 7 -13.68 -3.86 -5.68
N ILE A 8 -12.36 -3.92 -5.43
CA ILE A 8 -11.80 -3.72 -4.08
C ILE A 8 -12.18 -2.34 -3.54
N LEU A 9 -11.97 -1.29 -4.34
CA LEU A 9 -12.29 0.08 -3.94
C LEU A 9 -13.78 0.26 -3.67
N GLU A 10 -14.65 -0.28 -4.53
CA GLU A 10 -16.10 -0.21 -4.34
C GLU A 10 -16.54 -0.89 -3.04
N LEU A 11 -16.00 -2.07 -2.74
CA LEU A 11 -16.30 -2.79 -1.49
C LEU A 11 -15.90 -1.97 -0.26
N LEU A 12 -14.69 -1.41 -0.27
CA LEU A 12 -14.15 -0.62 0.84
C LEU A 12 -14.86 0.73 1.01
N HIS A 13 -15.07 1.47 -0.07
CA HIS A 13 -15.82 2.73 -0.05
C HIS A 13 -17.26 2.50 0.42
N LYS A 14 -17.89 1.39 0.02
CA LYS A 14 -19.21 1.01 0.52
C LYS A 14 -19.17 0.66 2.01
N HIS A 15 -18.18 -0.10 2.47
CA HIS A 15 -18.03 -0.47 3.89
C HIS A 15 -17.91 0.76 4.78
N PHE A 16 -17.00 1.68 4.44
CA PHE A 16 -16.77 2.90 5.23
C PHE A 16 -17.77 4.02 4.93
N SER A 17 -18.73 3.83 4.03
CA SER A 17 -19.87 4.75 3.91
C SER A 17 -20.83 4.67 5.10
N ASP A 18 -20.74 3.58 5.87
CA ASP A 18 -21.40 3.43 7.17
C ASP A 18 -20.53 4.04 8.27
N GLU A 19 -21.00 5.14 8.89
CA GLU A 19 -20.24 5.87 9.92
C GLU A 19 -19.88 4.98 11.13
N GLU A 20 -20.71 4.00 11.47
CA GLU A 20 -20.43 3.06 12.57
C GLU A 20 -19.26 2.11 12.27
N LYS A 21 -18.91 1.97 11.00
CA LYS A 21 -17.77 1.17 10.53
C LYS A 21 -16.51 2.00 10.31
N GLN A 22 -16.58 3.33 10.45
CA GLN A 22 -15.41 4.20 10.34
C GLN A 22 -14.57 4.15 11.62
N TYR A 23 -13.26 4.20 11.46
CA TYR A 23 -12.35 4.44 12.58
C TYR A 23 -12.16 5.94 12.82
N SER A 24 -11.56 6.29 13.96
CA SER A 24 -11.31 7.69 14.31
C SER A 24 -10.38 8.36 13.29
N GLU A 25 -10.71 9.59 12.89
CA GLU A 25 -9.97 10.37 11.88
C GLU A 25 -10.00 9.80 10.45
N PHE A 26 -10.98 8.95 10.13
CA PHE A 26 -11.17 8.41 8.79
C PHE A 26 -11.26 9.52 7.73
N GLU A 27 -10.40 9.41 6.71
CA GLU A 27 -10.51 10.15 5.45
C GLU A 27 -10.78 9.20 4.28
N SER A 28 -11.58 9.63 3.30
CA SER A 28 -11.90 8.76 2.16
C SER A 28 -10.66 8.34 1.35
N SER A 29 -9.62 9.18 1.33
CA SER A 29 -8.33 8.89 0.69
C SER A 29 -7.53 7.77 1.36
N ASP A 30 -7.83 7.47 2.63
CA ASP A 30 -7.19 6.38 3.37
C ASP A 30 -7.49 5.03 2.73
N ILE A 31 -8.67 4.87 2.11
CA ILE A 31 -9.05 3.64 1.40
C ILE A 31 -8.06 3.34 0.29
N GLU A 32 -7.82 4.29 -0.63
CA GLU A 32 -6.85 4.12 -1.70
C GLU A 32 -5.43 3.91 -1.15
N TYR A 33 -5.08 4.55 -0.04
CA TYR A 33 -3.79 4.32 0.61
C TYR A 33 -3.65 2.87 1.09
N PHE A 34 -4.62 2.35 1.86
CA PHE A 34 -4.56 1.00 2.39
C PHE A 34 -4.63 -0.06 1.30
N VAL A 35 -5.43 0.15 0.25
CA VAL A 35 -5.42 -0.72 -0.94
C VAL A 35 -4.06 -0.70 -1.62
N GLY A 36 -3.42 0.46 -1.72
CA GLY A 36 -2.05 0.57 -2.22
C GLY A 36 -1.04 -0.20 -1.37
N CYS A 37 -1.17 -0.16 -0.05
CA CYS A 37 -0.36 -0.96 0.88
C CYS A 37 -0.61 -2.47 0.72
N MET A 38 -1.87 -2.90 0.51
CA MET A 38 -2.21 -4.30 0.24
C MET A 38 -1.54 -4.78 -1.07
N PHE A 39 -1.60 -3.99 -2.14
CA PHE A 39 -0.89 -4.31 -3.38
C PHE A 39 0.62 -4.36 -3.18
N TYR A 40 1.19 -3.40 -2.46
CA TYR A 40 2.63 -3.38 -2.14
C TYR A 40 3.05 -4.67 -1.43
N ASN A 41 2.32 -5.07 -0.40
CA ASN A 41 2.60 -6.27 0.39
C ASN A 41 2.44 -7.55 -0.43
N HIS A 42 1.39 -7.64 -1.25
CA HIS A 42 1.12 -8.77 -2.13
C HIS A 42 2.20 -8.95 -3.20
N PHE A 43 2.68 -7.84 -3.77
CA PHE A 43 3.70 -7.86 -4.82
C PHE A 43 5.08 -8.28 -4.35
N ALA A 44 5.38 -8.10 -3.06
CA ALA A 44 6.56 -8.60 -2.37
C ALA A 44 7.89 -8.33 -3.11
N PHE A 45 8.13 -7.06 -3.44
CA PHE A 45 9.25 -6.61 -4.26
C PHE A 45 10.61 -7.05 -3.70
N SER A 46 11.39 -7.76 -4.51
CA SER A 46 12.71 -8.29 -4.13
C SER A 46 13.72 -7.22 -3.72
N LYS A 47 13.63 -6.03 -4.34
CA LYS A 47 14.51 -4.90 -4.02
C LYS A 47 13.97 -4.01 -2.90
N ALA A 48 12.90 -4.35 -2.18
CA ALA A 48 12.51 -3.58 -0.99
C ALA A 48 13.61 -3.62 0.08
N LEU A 49 13.78 -2.55 0.88
CA LEU A 49 14.69 -2.62 2.04
C LEU A 49 14.12 -3.59 3.07
N ASP A 50 14.95 -4.27 3.86
CA ASP A 50 14.50 -5.26 4.84
C ASP A 50 13.44 -4.73 5.80
N ASN A 51 13.61 -3.49 6.27
CA ASN A 51 12.67 -2.80 7.17
C ASN A 51 11.43 -2.22 6.46
N LEU A 52 11.32 -2.42 5.16
CA LEU A 52 10.30 -1.84 4.28
C LEU A 52 9.70 -2.90 3.34
N LYS A 53 9.91 -4.19 3.61
CA LYS A 53 9.35 -5.29 2.81
C LYS A 53 7.82 -5.32 2.82
N THR A 54 7.23 -4.81 3.89
CA THR A 54 5.79 -4.66 4.04
C THR A 54 5.47 -3.26 4.56
N MET A 55 4.28 -2.79 4.23
CA MET A 55 3.64 -1.61 4.80
C MET A 55 2.59 -2.05 5.80
N ASP A 56 2.52 -1.33 6.92
CA ASP A 56 1.50 -1.54 7.93
C ASP A 56 0.13 -1.08 7.42
N LEU A 57 -0.90 -1.90 7.64
CA LEU A 57 -2.29 -1.60 7.28
C LEU A 57 -3.05 -0.91 8.42
N SER A 58 -2.40 -0.57 9.54
CA SER A 58 -3.01 0.00 10.75
C SER A 58 -4.00 -0.96 11.43
N TYR A 59 -3.93 -1.00 12.77
CA TYR A 59 -4.90 -1.75 13.56
C TYR A 59 -6.32 -1.21 13.39
N ASP A 60 -6.47 0.12 13.33
CA ASP A 60 -7.79 0.76 13.28
C ASP A 60 -8.53 0.45 11.97
N PHE A 61 -7.80 0.43 10.85
CA PHE A 61 -8.37 0.00 9.57
C PHE A 61 -8.73 -1.50 9.59
N LEU A 62 -7.84 -2.36 10.08
CA LEU A 62 -8.10 -3.81 10.11
C LEU A 62 -9.25 -4.19 11.05
N SER A 63 -9.33 -3.55 12.22
CA SER A 63 -10.37 -3.80 13.22
C SER A 63 -11.75 -3.30 12.82
N ALA A 64 -11.84 -2.48 11.77
CA ALA A 64 -13.12 -2.05 11.19
C ALA A 64 -13.82 -3.17 10.40
N PHE A 65 -13.16 -4.32 10.16
CA PHE A 65 -13.70 -5.45 9.40
C PHE A 65 -13.94 -6.67 10.29
N SER A 66 -14.93 -7.48 9.94
CA SER A 66 -14.91 -8.88 10.37
C SER A 66 -13.83 -9.67 9.63
N ASP A 67 -13.38 -10.79 10.21
CA ASP A 67 -12.43 -11.68 9.56
C ASP A 67 -12.93 -12.17 8.19
N GLU A 68 -14.23 -12.44 8.04
CA GLU A 68 -14.80 -12.85 6.76
C GLU A 68 -14.81 -11.72 5.73
N GLU A 69 -15.19 -10.49 6.12
CA GLU A 69 -15.20 -9.32 5.23
C GLU A 69 -13.80 -9.02 4.70
N PHE A 70 -12.79 -9.02 5.59
CA PHE A 70 -11.42 -8.74 5.18
C PHE A 70 -10.85 -9.83 4.26
N LYS A 71 -11.19 -11.10 4.53
CA LYS A 71 -10.74 -12.24 3.72
C LYS A 71 -11.23 -12.18 2.28
N GLU A 72 -12.43 -11.67 2.03
CA GLU A 72 -12.93 -11.47 0.65
C GLU A 72 -12.04 -10.50 -0.13
N ILE A 73 -11.68 -9.37 0.49
CA ILE A 73 -10.81 -8.36 -0.11
C ILE A 73 -9.42 -8.95 -0.36
N GLU A 74 -8.87 -9.68 0.63
CA GLU A 74 -7.58 -10.34 0.51
C GLU A 74 -7.54 -11.32 -0.69
N GLN A 75 -8.60 -12.11 -0.88
CA GLN A 75 -8.69 -13.04 -2.01
C GLN A 75 -8.67 -12.32 -3.37
N ILE A 76 -9.34 -11.18 -3.49
CA ILE A 76 -9.32 -10.39 -4.73
C ILE A 76 -7.91 -9.86 -4.97
N VAL A 77 -7.24 -9.31 -3.95
CA VAL A 77 -5.85 -8.84 -4.04
C VAL A 77 -4.93 -9.98 -4.48
N GLN A 78 -4.99 -11.14 -3.82
CA GLN A 78 -4.16 -12.30 -4.13
C GLN A 78 -4.37 -12.81 -5.57
N SER A 79 -5.57 -12.62 -6.12
CA SER A 79 -5.88 -13.01 -7.50
C SER A 79 -5.29 -12.09 -8.58
N ILE A 80 -4.69 -10.95 -8.20
CA ILE A 80 -4.00 -10.04 -9.13
C ILE A 80 -2.59 -10.58 -9.33
N LEU A 81 -2.37 -11.25 -10.46
CA LEU A 81 -1.09 -11.85 -10.81
C LEU A 81 -0.39 -10.99 -11.86
N ILE A 82 0.75 -10.44 -11.48
CA ILE A 82 1.68 -9.74 -12.36
C ILE A 82 3.04 -10.36 -12.06
N GLU A 83 3.69 -10.98 -13.05
CA GLU A 83 4.92 -11.73 -12.82
C GLU A 83 6.14 -10.82 -12.74
N ASP A 84 6.21 -9.85 -13.64
CA ASP A 84 7.35 -8.93 -13.76
C ASP A 84 7.31 -7.82 -12.70
N GLU A 85 8.43 -7.62 -12.00
CA GLU A 85 8.50 -6.64 -10.91
C GLU A 85 8.43 -5.18 -11.39
N LEU A 86 8.89 -4.89 -12.61
CA LEU A 86 8.74 -3.54 -13.18
C LEU A 86 7.28 -3.28 -13.53
N GLN A 87 6.56 -4.27 -14.07
CA GLN A 87 5.12 -4.17 -14.30
C GLN A 87 4.31 -4.02 -13.00
N LYS A 88 4.67 -4.74 -11.92
CA LYS A 88 4.06 -4.56 -10.59
C LYS A 88 4.26 -3.13 -10.09
N LEU A 89 5.45 -2.58 -10.30
CA LEU A 89 5.80 -1.22 -9.89
C LEU A 89 5.04 -0.17 -10.71
N GLU A 90 5.00 -0.31 -12.04
CA GLU A 90 4.22 0.54 -12.94
C GLU A 90 2.73 0.51 -12.58
N PHE A 91 2.20 -0.68 -12.29
CA PHE A 91 0.83 -0.85 -11.81
C PHE A 91 0.58 -0.03 -10.54
N LEU A 92 1.45 -0.15 -9.55
CA LEU A 92 1.29 0.53 -8.27
C LEU A 92 1.46 2.05 -8.40
N GLN A 93 2.43 2.51 -9.19
CA GLN A 93 2.62 3.94 -9.49
C GLN A 93 1.40 4.53 -10.19
N LYS A 94 0.86 3.83 -11.19
CA LYS A 94 -0.35 4.24 -11.91
C LYS A 94 -1.57 4.28 -10.99
N PHE A 95 -1.76 3.25 -10.15
CA PHE A 95 -2.82 3.23 -9.16
C PHE A 95 -2.74 4.45 -8.24
N ILE A 96 -1.56 4.75 -7.69
CA ILE A 96 -1.37 5.91 -6.81
C ILE A 96 -1.64 7.23 -7.57
N GLU A 97 -1.18 7.37 -8.81
CA GLU A 97 -1.43 8.57 -9.61
C GLU A 97 -2.92 8.78 -9.92
N GLU A 98 -3.63 7.71 -10.28
CA GLU A 98 -5.08 7.74 -10.52
C GLU A 98 -5.85 8.08 -9.22
N SER A 99 -5.45 7.50 -8.09
CA SER A 99 -6.03 7.76 -6.77
C SER A 99 -5.84 9.21 -6.32
N ARG A 100 -4.63 9.77 -6.48
CA ARG A 100 -4.32 11.16 -6.07
C ARG A 100 -5.16 12.21 -6.81
N LYS A 101 -5.62 11.92 -8.02
CA LYS A 101 -6.46 12.84 -8.82
C LYS A 101 -7.86 13.03 -8.24
N LYS A 102 -8.30 12.16 -7.32
CA LYS A 102 -9.65 12.17 -6.75
C LYS A 102 -9.80 13.10 -5.55
N TYR A 103 -8.70 13.46 -4.89
CA TYR A 103 -8.72 14.07 -3.56
C TYR A 103 -8.07 15.46 -3.54
N THR A 104 -8.42 16.25 -2.55
CA THR A 104 -7.78 17.55 -2.31
C THR A 104 -6.40 17.39 -1.70
N LYS A 105 -5.57 18.43 -1.79
CA LYS A 105 -4.18 18.37 -1.29
C LYS A 105 -4.06 17.98 0.18
N SER A 106 -5.00 18.37 1.04
CA SER A 106 -4.97 18.01 2.48
C SER A 106 -5.15 16.51 2.70
N GLU A 107 -6.00 15.87 1.89
CA GLU A 107 -6.34 14.45 1.98
C GLU A 107 -5.26 13.55 1.36
N LEU A 108 -4.26 14.12 0.68
CA LEU A 108 -3.24 13.36 -0.04
C LEU A 108 -2.06 12.92 0.82
N TYR A 109 -2.02 13.25 2.11
CA TYR A 109 -0.83 13.01 2.94
C TYR A 109 -0.34 11.55 2.90
N LEU A 110 -1.23 10.57 3.13
CA LEU A 110 -0.86 9.16 3.11
C LEU A 110 -0.54 8.65 1.71
N LEU A 111 -1.30 9.07 0.69
CA LEU A 111 -1.04 8.72 -0.71
C LEU A 111 0.29 9.29 -1.20
N ASP A 112 0.67 10.51 -0.80
CA ASP A 112 1.95 11.13 -1.12
C ASP A 112 3.11 10.39 -0.43
N ARG A 113 2.90 9.93 0.81
CA ARG A 113 3.88 9.09 1.53
C ARG A 113 4.09 7.74 0.84
N LEU A 114 3.01 7.09 0.42
CA LEU A 114 3.08 5.86 -0.37
C LEU A 114 3.76 6.10 -1.72
N ALA A 115 3.40 7.17 -2.42
CA ALA A 115 4.03 7.56 -3.69
C ALA A 115 5.53 7.75 -3.54
N TYR A 116 5.96 8.47 -2.51
CA TYR A 116 7.38 8.70 -2.22
C TYR A 116 8.12 7.38 -2.03
N HIS A 117 7.54 6.47 -1.25
CA HIS A 117 8.12 5.15 -0.99
C HIS A 117 8.26 4.31 -2.26
N VAL A 118 7.17 4.20 -3.03
CA VAL A 118 7.13 3.42 -4.27
C VAL A 118 8.09 4.00 -5.31
N ASN A 119 8.19 5.32 -5.42
CA ASN A 119 9.13 5.98 -6.32
C ASN A 119 10.59 5.80 -5.88
N ALA A 120 10.88 5.81 -4.58
CA ALA A 120 12.21 5.50 -4.07
C ALA A 120 12.60 4.05 -4.41
N MET A 121 11.66 3.11 -4.31
CA MET A 121 11.86 1.72 -4.75
C MET A 121 12.08 1.65 -6.27
N ALA A 122 11.32 2.38 -7.07
CA ALA A 122 11.50 2.45 -8.53
C ALA A 122 12.93 2.84 -8.94
N GLN A 123 13.46 3.89 -8.32
CA GLN A 123 14.83 4.34 -8.56
C GLN A 123 15.88 3.27 -8.25
N ARG A 124 15.60 2.35 -7.32
CA ARG A 124 16.52 1.24 -7.00
C ARG A 124 16.50 0.17 -8.08
N TYR A 125 15.35 -0.10 -8.69
CA TYR A 125 15.25 -0.96 -9.86
C TYR A 125 16.01 -0.35 -11.05
N GLU A 126 15.79 0.94 -11.34
CA GLU A 126 16.49 1.65 -12.44
C GLU A 126 18.01 1.63 -12.28
N LYS A 127 18.52 1.83 -11.06
CA LYS A 127 19.96 1.83 -10.76
C LYS A 127 20.54 0.42 -10.61
N ASN A 128 19.73 -0.62 -10.74
CA ASN A 128 20.04 -1.99 -10.34
C ASN A 128 20.76 -2.05 -8.98
N ALA A 129 20.28 -1.26 -8.02
CA ALA A 129 20.90 -1.18 -6.71
C ALA A 129 20.67 -2.49 -5.93
N GLU A 130 21.72 -2.99 -5.29
CA GLU A 130 21.63 -4.11 -4.36
C GLU A 130 20.96 -3.68 -3.05
N VAL A 131 20.28 -4.63 -2.40
CA VAL A 131 19.74 -4.39 -1.05
C VAL A 131 20.89 -4.55 -0.06
N VAL A 132 21.35 -3.44 0.50
CA VAL A 132 22.34 -3.46 1.57
C VAL A 132 21.61 -3.63 2.89
N HIS A 133 21.89 -4.73 3.58
CA HIS A 133 21.45 -4.90 4.96
C HIS A 133 22.14 -3.85 5.85
N ILE A 134 21.35 -3.02 6.52
CA ILE A 134 21.87 -2.04 7.47
C ILE A 134 21.77 -2.66 8.87
N ASP A 135 22.91 -3.07 9.41
CA ASP A 135 23.02 -3.45 10.82
C ASP A 135 22.99 -2.17 11.67
N PHE A 136 21.85 -1.91 12.31
CA PHE A 136 21.73 -0.84 13.30
C PHE A 136 22.44 -1.24 14.58
N GLN A 137 23.77 -1.20 14.55
CA GLN A 137 24.55 -1.37 15.77
C GLN A 137 24.31 -0.18 16.70
N ASN A 138 23.93 -0.49 17.94
CA ASN A 138 23.83 0.50 19.00
C ASN A 138 25.14 1.30 19.06
N PRO A 139 25.12 2.63 18.86
CA PRO A 139 26.33 3.45 18.85
C PRO A 139 27.16 3.30 20.13
N LEU A 140 26.51 3.01 21.26
CA LEU A 140 27.15 2.80 22.57
C LEU A 140 27.87 1.45 22.71
N LEU A 141 27.63 0.52 21.78
CA LEU A 141 28.25 -0.82 21.76
C LEU A 141 29.30 -0.97 20.65
N ARG A 142 29.63 0.10 19.93
CA ARG A 142 30.75 0.11 18.96
C ARG A 142 32.07 0.02 19.75
N LYS A 143 32.77 -1.11 19.61
CA LYS A 143 34.12 -1.30 20.17
C LYS A 143 35.18 -0.60 19.33
#